data_AF-A0A536DV16-F1
#
_entry.id   AF-A0A536DV16-F1
#
_cell.length_a   1.000
_cell.length_b   1.000
_cell.length_c   1.000
_cell.angle_alpha   90.00
_cell.angle_beta   90.00
_cell.angle_gamma   90.00
#
_symmetry.space_group_name_H-M   'P 1'
#
loop_
_entity.id
_entity.type
_entity.pdbx_description
1 polymer ?
#
loop_
_entity_poly.entity_id
_entity_poly.type
_entity_poly.pdbx_seq_one_letter_code
_entity_poly.pdbx_strand_id
1 'polypeptide(L)'
;GYSQELPSMSGIGYREVCEYLAGELDLEMTIERTKTGTHRLARHQNSWFKAGGGRIRWIEAGDGAVDEAMRLAEAFLETPIRSALHEATPYRT
;
A
#
# COMPACT_ATOMS: atom_id res chain seq x y z
N GLY A 1 7.35 -27.66 9.47
CA GLY A 1 7.07 -26.22 9.63
C GLY A 1 7.52 -25.47 8.39
N TYR A 2 7.06 -24.23 8.20
CA TYR A 2 7.50 -23.36 7.11
C TYR A 2 8.81 -22.63 7.50
N SER A 3 9.66 -22.36 6.51
CA SER A 3 10.92 -21.62 6.74
C SER A 3 10.66 -20.13 6.90
N GLN A 4 11.44 -19.48 7.77
CA GLN A 4 11.46 -18.02 7.92
C GLN A 4 12.10 -17.30 6.72
N GLU A 5 12.84 -18.03 5.88
CA GLU A 5 13.46 -17.52 4.64
C GLU A 5 12.49 -17.45 3.44
N LEU A 6 11.21 -17.81 3.64
CA LEU A 6 10.23 -17.71 2.57
C LEU A 6 9.99 -16.25 2.19
N PRO A 7 9.78 -15.92 0.90
CA PRO A 7 9.46 -14.56 0.49
C PRO A 7 8.27 -13.95 1.25
N SER A 8 7.25 -14.76 1.58
CA SER A 8 6.09 -14.32 2.37
C SER A 8 6.44 -13.90 3.81
N MET A 9 7.55 -14.40 4.35
CA MET A 9 8.02 -14.09 5.72
C MET A 9 8.87 -12.81 5.78
N SER A 10 9.24 -12.25 4.62
CA SER A 10 9.95 -10.97 4.55
C SER A 10 9.05 -9.73 4.73
N GLY A 11 7.73 -9.94 4.82
CA GLY A 11 6.77 -8.86 5.03
C GLY A 11 6.93 -8.18 6.39
N ILE A 12 6.65 -6.88 6.45
CA ILE A 12 6.62 -6.11 7.72
C ILE A 12 5.65 -6.80 8.69
N GLY A 13 6.12 -7.01 9.92
CA GLY A 13 5.43 -7.73 10.98
C GLY A 13 5.79 -9.21 11.02
N TYR A 14 5.86 -9.89 9.86
CA TYR A 14 6.22 -11.32 9.84
C TYR A 14 7.68 -11.54 10.16
N ARG A 15 8.58 -10.74 9.57
CA ARG A 15 10.01 -10.84 9.84
C ARG A 15 10.32 -10.54 11.30
N GLU A 16 9.75 -9.47 11.84
CA GLU A 16 9.97 -9.06 13.23
C GLU A 16 9.45 -10.13 14.22
N VAL A 17 8.30 -10.74 13.93
CA VAL A 17 7.79 -11.87 14.74
C VAL A 17 8.66 -13.12 14.60
N CYS A 18 9.24 -13.40 13.42
CA CYS A 18 10.18 -14.50 13.25
C CYS A 18 11.44 -14.32 14.11
N GLU A 19 12.01 -13.11 14.13
CA GLU A 19 13.15 -12.73 14.99
C GLU A 19 12.81 -12.89 16.49
N TYR A 20 11.61 -12.49 16.91
CA TYR A 20 11.12 -12.69 18.28
C TYR A 20 11.04 -14.17 18.66
N LEU A 21 10.44 -14.99 17.80
CA LEU A 21 10.28 -16.44 18.04
C LEU A 21 11.62 -17.18 18.03
N ALA A 22 12.63 -16.65 17.32
CA ALA A 22 14.01 -17.14 17.36
C ALA A 22 14.79 -16.70 18.61
N GLY A 23 14.23 -15.78 19.43
CA GLY A 23 14.90 -15.22 20.59
C GLY A 23 15.94 -14.14 20.27
N GLU A 24 15.94 -13.63 19.03
CA GLU A 24 16.88 -12.60 18.55
C GLU A 24 16.39 -11.18 18.85
N LEU A 25 15.10 -11.04 19.13
CA LEU A 25 14.43 -9.78 19.44
C LEU A 25 13.51 -9.96 20.65
N ASP A 26 13.42 -8.97 21.54
CA ASP A 26 12.38 -8.97 22.57
C ASP A 26 11.03 -8.48 22.02
N LEU A 27 9.95 -8.74 22.76
CA LEU A 27 8.59 -8.43 22.32
C LEU A 27 8.34 -6.93 22.15
N GLU A 28 8.91 -6.10 23.03
CA GLU A 28 8.73 -4.65 23.00
C GLU A 28 9.38 -4.07 21.74
N MET A 29 10.62 -4.46 21.45
CA MET A 29 11.35 -4.08 20.26
C MET A 29 10.68 -4.59 18.98
N THR A 30 10.11 -5.80 19.02
CA THR A 30 9.34 -6.37 17.91
C THR A 30 8.15 -5.49 17.54
N ILE A 31 7.39 -5.04 18.54
CA ILE A 31 6.24 -4.15 18.37
C ILE A 31 6.70 -2.81 17.79
N GLU A 32 7.74 -2.20 18.35
CA GLU A 32 8.23 -0.89 17.91
C GLU A 32 8.83 -0.91 16.49
N ARG A 33 9.58 -1.96 16.13
CA ARG A 33 10.08 -2.15 14.77
C ARG A 33 8.94 -2.34 13.77
N THR A 34 7.92 -3.12 14.13
CA THR A 34 6.74 -3.34 13.27
C THR A 34 6.00 -2.02 13.02
N LYS A 35 5.70 -1.24 14.07
CA LYS A 35 5.08 0.09 13.94
C LYS A 35 5.90 1.01 13.04
N THR A 36 7.20 1.10 13.28
CA THR A 36 8.12 1.95 12.51
C THR A 36 8.14 1.54 11.04
N GLY A 37 8.21 0.23 10.76
CA GLY A 37 8.13 -0.33 9.41
C GLY A 37 6.83 0.07 8.70
N THR A 38 5.68 -0.11 9.37
CA THR A 38 4.36 0.24 8.84
C THR A 38 4.23 1.74 8.55
N HIS A 39 4.70 2.60 9.46
CA HIS A 39 4.70 4.05 9.22
C HIS A 39 5.57 4.45 8.03
N ARG A 40 6.75 3.82 7.88
CA ARG A 40 7.64 4.05 6.74
C ARG A 40 6.96 3.63 5.43
N LEU A 41 6.31 2.48 5.43
CA LEU A 41 5.54 1.98 4.27
C LEU A 41 4.43 2.98 3.88
N ALA A 42 3.60 3.41 4.83
CA ALA A 42 2.53 4.36 4.58
C ALA A 42 3.05 5.70 3.99
N ARG A 43 4.15 6.23 4.53
CA ARG A 43 4.80 7.44 3.98
C ARG A 43 5.32 7.23 2.55
N HIS A 44 5.86 6.04 2.27
CA HIS A 44 6.35 5.70 0.94
C HIS A 44 5.21 5.59 -0.07
N GLN A 45 4.12 4.91 0.30
CA GLN A 45 2.90 4.84 -0.52
C GLN A 45 2.37 6.26 -0.82
N ASN A 46 2.27 7.13 0.18
CA ASN A 46 1.86 8.52 -0.03
C ASN A 46 2.80 9.28 -1.00
N SER A 47 4.10 9.00 -0.95
CA SER A 47 5.09 9.61 -1.85
C SER A 47 5.00 9.10 -3.28
N TRP A 48 4.58 7.83 -3.47
CA TRP A 48 4.34 7.25 -4.79
C TRP A 48 3.05 7.73 -5.43
N PHE A 49 1.97 7.87 -4.65
CA PHE A 49 0.66 8.28 -5.16
C PHE A 49 0.50 9.79 -5.41
N LYS A 50 1.59 10.59 -5.43
CA LYS A 50 1.55 12.06 -5.51
C LYS A 50 0.47 12.64 -6.44
N ALA A 51 -0.32 13.57 -5.90
CA ALA A 51 -1.49 14.20 -6.53
C ALA A 51 -1.22 15.05 -7.79
N GLY A 52 0.02 15.22 -8.22
CA GLY A 52 0.40 16.16 -9.29
C GLY A 52 0.00 15.77 -10.71
N GLY A 53 -0.48 14.54 -10.94
CA GLY A 53 -0.72 14.01 -12.29
C GLY A 53 -2.18 14.02 -12.77
N GLY A 54 -3.15 14.49 -11.98
CA GLY A 54 -4.58 14.51 -12.34
C GLY A 54 -5.27 13.14 -12.55
N ARG A 55 -4.49 12.04 -12.60
CA ARG A 55 -4.97 10.67 -12.80
C ARG A 55 -5.62 10.03 -11.58
N ILE A 56 -5.27 10.49 -10.38
CA ILE A 56 -5.75 9.92 -9.12
C ILE A 56 -6.87 10.81 -8.58
N ARG A 57 -8.04 10.20 -8.36
CA ARG A 57 -9.13 10.81 -7.61
C ARG A 57 -8.97 10.39 -6.15
N TRP A 58 -8.65 11.36 -5.30
CA TRP A 58 -8.51 11.13 -3.85
C TRP A 58 -9.88 11.19 -3.18
N ILE A 59 -10.07 10.32 -2.19
CA ILE A 59 -11.28 10.24 -1.39
C ILE A 59 -10.85 10.42 0.06
N GLU A 60 -11.48 11.36 0.76
CA GLU A 60 -11.27 11.54 2.19
C GLU A 60 -11.80 10.32 2.95
N ALA A 61 -10.98 9.78 3.86
CA ALA A 61 -11.36 8.63 4.65
C ALA A 61 -12.41 9.01 5.71
N GLY A 62 -13.45 8.20 5.85
CA GLY A 62 -14.51 8.42 6.82
C GLY A 62 -15.86 7.91 6.32
N ASP A 63 -16.92 8.39 6.96
CA ASP A 63 -18.28 8.04 6.57
C ASP A 63 -18.58 8.51 5.15
N GLY A 64 -19.21 7.65 4.34
CA GLY A 64 -19.53 7.92 2.94
C GLY A 64 -18.36 7.76 1.96
N ALA A 65 -17.14 7.43 2.42
CA ALA A 65 -16.00 7.22 1.53
C ALA A 65 -16.23 6.07 0.54
N VAL A 66 -16.89 5.00 0.99
CA VAL A 66 -17.23 3.85 0.13
C VAL A 66 -18.24 4.25 -0.93
N ASP A 67 -19.28 5.00 -0.57
CA ASP A 67 -20.31 5.44 -1.52
C ASP A 67 -19.73 6.38 -2.58
N GLU A 68 -18.85 7.31 -2.18
CA GLU A 68 -18.12 8.16 -3.13
C GLU A 68 -17.19 7.35 -4.03
N ALA A 69 -16.51 6.33 -3.50
CA ALA A 69 -15.67 5.44 -4.29
C ALA A 69 -16.48 4.67 -5.34
N MET A 70 -17.64 4.15 -4.97
CA MET A 70 -18.56 3.45 -5.87
C MET A 70 -19.05 4.38 -6.99
N ARG A 71 -19.49 5.60 -6.63
CA ARG A 71 -19.97 6.59 -7.59
C ARG A 71 -18.90 7.01 -8.60
N LEU A 72 -17.66 7.20 -8.15
CA LEU A 72 -16.52 7.49 -9.02
C LEU A 72 -16.18 6.32 -9.94
N ALA A 73 -16.23 5.09 -9.44
CA ALA A 73 -15.98 3.88 -10.22
C ALA A 73 -17.05 3.67 -11.30
N GLU A 74 -18.34 3.84 -10.96
CA GLU A 74 -19.46 3.76 -11.90
C GLU A 74 -19.32 4.80 -13.02
N ALA A 75 -19.09 6.07 -12.66
CA ALA A 75 -18.89 7.14 -13.64
C ALA A 75 -17.68 6.88 -14.57
N PHE A 76 -16.61 6.27 -14.04
CA PHE A 76 -15.45 5.87 -14.84
C PHE A 76 -15.80 4.78 -15.86
N LEU A 77 -16.61 3.79 -15.47
CA LEU A 77 -17.02 2.68 -16.33
C LEU A 77 -18.03 3.11 -17.42
N GLU A 78 -18.89 4.09 -17.13
CA GLU A 78 -19.86 4.64 -18.09
C GLU A 78 -19.22 5.55 -19.15
N THR A 79 -18.00 6.03 -18.90
CA THR A 79 -17.24 6.82 -19.87
C THR A 79 -16.77 5.90 -21.01
N PRO A 80 -17.11 6.18 -22.29
CA PRO A 80 -16.64 5.35 -23.40
C PRO A 80 -15.11 5.29 -23.41
N ILE A 81 -14.53 4.08 -23.44
CA ILE A 81 -13.07 3.77 -23.39
C ILE A 81 -12.24 4.44 -24.51
N ARG A 82 -12.84 5.27 -25.36
CA ARG A 82 -12.27 5.80 -26.60
C ARG A 82 -11.39 7.04 -26.37
N SER A 83 -10.38 6.98 -25.50
CA SER A 83 -9.19 7.86 -25.60
C SER A 83 -8.02 7.54 -24.64
N ALA A 84 -8.07 6.49 -23.81
CA ALA A 84 -7.06 6.27 -22.76
C ALA A 84 -5.87 5.37 -23.17
N LEU A 85 -5.79 4.92 -24.43
CA LEU A 85 -4.72 4.03 -24.91
C LEU A 85 -3.50 4.76 -25.51
N HIS A 86 -3.46 6.10 -25.59
CA HIS A 86 -2.37 6.80 -26.29
C HIS A 86 -1.27 7.42 -25.40
N GLU A 87 -1.39 7.41 -24.06
CA GLU A 87 -0.40 8.09 -23.20
C GLU A 87 0.17 7.19 -22.09
N ALA A 88 0.51 5.95 -22.44
CA ALA A 88 1.43 5.17 -21.62
C ALA A 88 2.87 5.70 -21.81
N THR A 89 3.18 6.82 -21.16
CA THR A 89 4.57 7.29 -21.00
C THR A 89 5.36 6.22 -20.24
N PRO A 90 6.57 5.84 -20.68
CA PRO A 90 7.35 4.81 -20.01
C PRO A 90 7.72 5.30 -18.60
N TYR A 91 7.38 4.47 -17.62
CA TYR A 91 7.87 4.54 -16.24
C TYR A 91 9.40 4.70 -16.26
N ARG A 92 9.88 5.85 -15.78
CA ARG A 92 11.30 6.08 -15.55
C ARG A 92 11.68 5.37 -14.25
N THR A 93 12.43 4.27 -14.37
CA THR A 93 13.22 3.66 -13.29
C THR A 93 14.24 4.64 -12.74
#